data_AF-A0A961EU75-F1
#
_entry.id   AF-A0A961EU75-F1
#
_cell.length_a   1.000
_cell.length_b   1.000
_cell.length_c   1.000
_cell.angle_alpha   90.00
_cell.angle_beta   90.00
_cell.angle_gamma   90.00
#
_symmetry.space_group_name_H-M   'P 1'
#
loop_
_entity.id
_entity.type
_entity.pdbx_description
1 polymer ?
#
loop_
_entity_poly.entity_id
_entity_poly.type
_entity_poly.pdbx_seq_one_letter_code
_entity_poly.pdbx_strand_id
1 'polypeptide(L)'
;WVFGGFLLANPPSKTESADSNAPTVTGLESGDVACYVTLDYGNGKTEMKTAAFDICDQPIKGKKITFKMEKGQVLADSCQGDPECSETKTVDLITTVTVVK
;
A
#
# COMPACT_ATOMS: atom_id res chain seq x y z
N TRP A 1 25.88 19.22 33.81
CA TRP A 1 25.04 19.67 32.69
C TRP A 1 24.79 18.47 31.80
N VAL A 2 23.52 18.05 31.67
CA VAL A 2 23.12 16.84 30.93
C VAL A 2 22.89 17.21 29.45
N PHE A 3 23.58 16.55 28.52
CA PHE A 3 23.26 16.66 27.10
C PHE A 3 22.14 15.65 26.79
N GLY A 4 20.91 16.05 27.10
CA GLY A 4 19.71 15.39 26.62
C GLY A 4 19.43 15.81 25.17
N GLY A 5 18.98 14.86 24.35
CA GLY A 5 18.30 15.18 23.09
C GLY A 5 18.88 14.49 21.86
N PHE A 6 18.97 13.16 21.88
CA PHE A 6 18.90 12.41 20.62
C PHE A 6 17.45 12.51 20.15
N LEU A 7 17.14 13.54 19.37
CA LEU A 7 15.92 13.63 18.60
C LEU A 7 15.94 12.45 17.64
N LEU A 8 15.20 11.39 17.97
CA LEU A 8 14.83 10.36 17.02
C LEU A 8 14.01 11.06 15.93
N ALA A 9 14.71 11.48 14.87
CA ALA A 9 14.08 11.87 13.63
C ALA A 9 13.29 10.65 13.15
N ASN A 10 11.99 10.66 13.42
CA ASN A 10 11.06 9.74 12.81
C ASN A 10 11.13 10.03 11.30
N PRO A 11 11.66 9.14 10.45
CA PRO A 11 11.72 9.41 9.03
C PRO A 11 10.27 9.62 8.53
N PRO A 12 10.02 10.63 7.69
CA PRO A 12 8.73 10.72 7.02
C PRO A 12 8.51 9.39 6.29
N SER A 13 7.36 8.76 6.54
CA SER A 13 6.89 7.56 5.84
C SER A 13 7.37 7.60 4.39
N LYS A 14 8.20 6.62 4.05
CA LYS A 14 8.79 6.43 2.73
C LYS A 14 7.78 6.80 1.64
N THR A 15 8.09 7.85 0.88
CA THR A 15 7.57 8.04 -0.47
C THR A 15 8.15 6.92 -1.34
N GLU A 16 7.66 5.70 -1.17
CA GLU A 16 8.09 4.53 -1.93
C GLU A 16 7.25 4.46 -3.22
N SER A 17 7.48 5.43 -4.13
CA SER A 17 7.09 5.42 -5.55
C SER A 17 7.61 6.63 -6.35
N ALA A 18 8.59 7.37 -5.83
CA ALA A 18 9.25 8.45 -6.58
C ALA A 18 10.58 8.01 -7.21
N ASP A 19 10.84 6.71 -7.29
CA ASP A 19 12.01 6.18 -7.99
C ASP A 19 11.63 5.77 -9.42
N SER A 20 12.53 6.08 -10.35
CA SER A 20 12.37 6.12 -11.81
C SER A 20 12.01 4.80 -12.52
N ASN A 21 11.47 3.82 -11.80
CA ASN A 21 11.09 2.51 -12.31
C ASN A 21 9.67 2.14 -11.87
N ALA A 22 8.68 2.72 -12.55
CA ALA A 22 7.28 2.38 -12.33
C ALA A 22 7.05 0.87 -12.53
N PRO A 23 6.46 0.16 -11.55
CA PRO A 23 6.24 -1.28 -11.64
C PRO A 23 5.06 -1.64 -12.54
N THR A 24 5.03 -2.90 -12.95
CA THR A 24 3.91 -3.52 -13.68
C THR A 24 3.06 -4.32 -12.71
N VAL A 25 1.74 -4.16 -12.77
CA VAL A 25 0.81 -4.96 -11.98
C VAL A 25 0.73 -6.36 -12.59
N THR A 26 1.16 -7.38 -11.86
CA THR A 26 1.10 -8.78 -12.31
C THR A 26 -0.06 -9.55 -11.66
N GLY A 27 -0.51 -9.09 -10.49
CA GLY A 27 -1.59 -9.72 -9.72
C GLY A 27 -2.50 -8.69 -9.04
N LEU A 28 -3.79 -9.03 -8.96
CA LEU A 28 -4.83 -8.32 -8.21
C LEU A 28 -5.70 -9.38 -7.55
N GLU A 29 -5.85 -9.31 -6.24
CA GLU A 29 -6.66 -10.24 -5.45
C GLU A 29 -7.41 -9.47 -4.36
N SER A 30 -8.74 -9.54 -4.39
CA SER A 30 -9.56 -8.99 -3.31
C SER A 30 -9.50 -9.91 -2.11
N GLY A 31 -8.86 -9.46 -1.04
CA GLY A 31 -8.78 -10.19 0.23
C GLY A 31 -9.89 -9.81 1.21
N ASP A 32 -9.75 -10.27 2.46
CA ASP A 32 -10.74 -10.02 3.51
C ASP A 32 -10.66 -8.59 4.06
N VAL A 33 -9.46 -7.98 4.09
CA VAL A 33 -9.21 -6.69 4.74
C VAL A 33 -8.73 -5.59 3.79
N ALA A 34 -8.28 -5.96 2.59
CA ALA A 34 -7.75 -5.04 1.58
C ALA A 34 -7.66 -5.74 0.21
N CYS A 35 -7.40 -4.96 -0.84
CA CYS A 35 -6.95 -5.47 -2.12
C CYS A 35 -5.45 -5.76 -2.07
N TYR A 36 -5.02 -6.96 -2.46
CA TYR A 36 -3.62 -7.32 -2.60
C TYR A 36 -3.16 -7.12 -4.04
N VAL A 37 -2.12 -6.31 -4.23
CA VAL A 37 -1.56 -5.95 -5.53
C VAL A 37 -0.14 -6.47 -5.63
N THR A 38 0.13 -7.28 -6.65
CA THR A 38 1.48 -7.76 -6.96
C THR A 38 2.13 -6.86 -8.00
N LEU A 39 3.29 -6.30 -7.65
CA LEU A 39 4.05 -5.32 -8.42
C LEU A 39 5.40 -5.91 -8.84
N ASP A 40 5.67 -5.90 -10.15
CA ASP A 40 6.93 -6.32 -10.76
C ASP A 40 7.73 -5.09 -11.24
N TYR A 41 8.98 -4.93 -10.78
CA TYR A 41 9.84 -3.79 -11.12
C TYR A 41 10.84 -4.08 -12.27
N GLY A 42 10.72 -5.22 -12.95
CA GLY A 42 11.49 -5.57 -14.15
C GLY A 42 12.93 -6.04 -13.91
N ASN A 43 13.42 -6.01 -12.66
CA ASN A 43 14.75 -6.46 -12.26
C ASN A 43 14.71 -7.75 -11.41
N GLY A 44 13.65 -8.54 -11.55
CA GLY A 44 13.38 -9.70 -10.71
C GLY A 44 12.84 -9.36 -9.31
N LYS A 45 12.70 -8.06 -8.98
CA LYS A 45 12.05 -7.61 -7.75
C LYS A 45 10.54 -7.65 -7.94
N THR A 46 9.87 -8.48 -7.15
CA THR A 46 8.41 -8.49 -7.01
C THR A 46 8.05 -8.12 -5.58
N GLU A 47 7.05 -7.25 -5.42
CA GLU A 47 6.50 -6.89 -4.11
C GLU A 47 4.99 -7.04 -4.10
N MET A 48 4.46 -7.46 -2.95
CA MET A 48 3.03 -7.42 -2.70
C MET A 48 2.74 -6.21 -1.82
N LYS A 49 1.76 -5.40 -2.23
CA LYS A 49 1.29 -4.22 -1.49
C LYS A 49 -0.21 -4.35 -1.23
N THR A 50 -0.66 -3.77 -0.12
CA THR A 50 -2.08 -3.62 0.20
C THR A 50 -2.63 -2.33 -0.40
N ALA A 51 -3.85 -2.40 -0.92
CA ALA A 51 -4.54 -1.32 -1.60
C ALA A 51 -5.98 -1.23 -1.10
N ALA A 52 -6.60 -0.07 -1.31
CA ALA A 52 -8.03 0.07 -1.09
C ALA A 52 -8.82 -0.88 -2.03
N PHE A 53 -9.98 -1.35 -1.58
CA PHE A 53 -10.76 -2.38 -2.29
C PHE A 53 -11.13 -1.98 -3.72
N ASP A 54 -11.40 -0.69 -3.94
CA ASP A 54 -11.72 -0.10 -5.25
C ASP A 54 -10.58 -0.26 -6.28
N ILE A 55 -9.34 -0.41 -5.84
CA ILE A 55 -8.19 -0.65 -6.73
C ILE A 55 -8.30 -2.01 -7.43
N CYS A 56 -8.86 -3.02 -6.77
CA CYS A 56 -9.03 -4.36 -7.35
C CYS A 56 -10.04 -4.39 -8.50
N ASP A 57 -10.99 -3.45 -8.53
CA ASP A 57 -11.99 -3.32 -9.60
C ASP A 57 -11.45 -2.58 -10.83
N GLN A 58 -10.25 -2.01 -10.75
CA GLN A 58 -9.67 -1.26 -11.86
C GLN A 58 -9.01 -2.18 -12.90
N PRO A 59 -9.11 -1.86 -14.21
CA PRO A 59 -8.48 -2.65 -15.28
C PRO A 59 -6.98 -2.35 -15.43
N ILE A 60 -6.22 -2.48 -14.33
CA ILE A 60 -4.79 -2.14 -14.25
C ILE A 60 -3.85 -3.34 -14.35
N LYS A 61 -4.37 -4.58 -14.33
CA LYS A 61 -3.56 -5.80 -14.48
C LYS A 61 -2.80 -5.79 -15.81
N GLY A 62 -1.52 -6.13 -15.76
CA GLY A 62 -0.59 -6.12 -16.89
C GLY A 62 -0.12 -4.73 -17.32
N LYS A 63 -0.50 -3.67 -16.60
CA LYS A 63 -0.11 -2.29 -16.94
C LYS A 63 1.00 -1.80 -16.01
N LYS A 64 1.86 -0.95 -16.56
CA LYS A 64 2.83 -0.17 -15.79
C LYS A 64 2.08 0.97 -15.08
N ILE A 65 2.30 1.14 -13.80
CA ILE A 65 1.56 2.10 -12.97
C ILE A 65 2.49 2.95 -12.11
N THR A 66 2.04 4.16 -11.79
CA THR A 66 2.46 4.89 -10.60
C THR A 66 1.34 4.82 -9.57
N PHE A 67 1.70 4.85 -8.29
CA PHE A 67 0.73 4.76 -7.22
C PHE A 67 1.10 5.68 -6.06
N LYS A 68 0.09 6.06 -5.27
CA LYS A 68 0.25 6.82 -4.03
C LYS A 68 -0.10 5.93 -2.86
N MET A 69 0.76 5.93 -1.84
CA MET A 69 0.50 5.27 -0.57
C MET A 69 0.02 6.31 0.45
N GLU A 70 -1.03 5.97 1.17
CA GLU A 70 -1.57 6.76 2.26
C GLU A 70 -1.94 5.85 3.43
N LYS A 71 -1.96 6.42 4.63
CA LYS A 71 -2.43 5.71 5.82
C LYS A 71 -3.94 5.58 5.77
N GLY A 72 -4.42 4.36 5.60
CA GLY A 72 -5.84 4.02 5.65
C GLY A 72 -6.19 3.29 6.94
N GLN A 73 -7.45 3.43 7.37
CA GLN A 73 -8.02 2.60 8.43
C GLN A 73 -8.64 1.35 7.80
N VAL A 74 -8.22 0.18 8.25
CA VAL A 74 -8.82 -1.11 7.90
C VAL A 74 -9.36 -1.76 9.17
N LEU A 75 -10.28 -2.72 9.04
CA LEU A 75 -10.73 -3.51 10.19
C LEU A 75 -9.54 -4.16 10.90
N ALA A 76 -9.54 -4.10 12.22
CA ALA A 76 -8.52 -4.75 13.03
C ALA A 76 -8.59 -6.28 12.86
N ASP A 77 -7.45 -6.97 13.03
CA ASP A 77 -7.41 -8.43 12.89
C ASP A 77 -8.32 -9.14 13.91
N SER A 78 -8.58 -8.49 15.05
CA SER A 78 -9.54 -8.90 16.08
C SER A 78 -10.97 -9.02 15.55
N CYS A 79 -11.33 -8.27 14.51
CA CYS A 79 -12.68 -8.29 13.96
C CYS A 79 -12.98 -9.54 13.13
N GLN A 80 -11.97 -10.28 12.66
CA GLN A 80 -12.14 -11.50 11.84
C GLN A 80 -13.13 -11.34 10.65
N GLY A 81 -13.22 -10.14 10.07
CA GLY A 81 -14.13 -9.84 8.97
C GLY A 81 -15.58 -9.52 9.37
N ASP A 82 -15.88 -9.34 10.67
CA ASP A 82 -17.19 -8.92 11.16
C ASP A 82 -17.48 -7.45 10.78
N PRO A 83 -18.49 -7.18 9.94
CA PRO A 83 -18.83 -5.81 9.52
C PRO A 83 -19.41 -4.95 10.64
N GLU A 84 -19.89 -5.55 11.74
CA GLU A 84 -20.41 -4.81 12.91
C GLU A 84 -19.28 -4.41 13.88
N CYS A 85 -18.06 -4.90 13.67
CA CYS A 85 -16.90 -4.57 14.48
C CYS A 85 -16.42 -3.14 14.21
N SER A 86 -16.28 -2.33 15.27
CA SER A 86 -15.82 -0.94 15.17
C SER A 86 -14.31 -0.77 15.35
N GLU A 87 -13.56 -1.85 15.62
CA GLU A 87 -12.12 -1.77 15.81
C GLU A 87 -11.40 -1.63 14.47
N THR A 88 -10.55 -0.61 14.36
CA THR A 88 -9.75 -0.34 13.17
C THR A 88 -8.26 -0.30 13.51
N LYS A 89 -7.43 -0.61 12.52
CA LYS A 89 -5.98 -0.39 12.57
C LYS A 89 -5.55 0.49 11.40
N THR A 90 -4.47 1.24 11.60
CA THR A 90 -3.87 2.05 10.54
C THR A 90 -2.84 1.23 9.78
N VAL A 91 -2.98 1.14 8.46
CA VAL A 91 -2.03 0.48 7.56
C VAL A 91 -1.75 1.36 6.35
N ASP A 92 -0.59 1.19 5.73
CA ASP A 92 -0.30 1.88 4.47
C ASP A 92 -1.04 1.17 3.33
N LEU A 93 -1.91 1.90 2.64
CA LEU A 93 -2.69 1.43 1.51
C LEU A 93 -2.35 2.22 0.26
N ILE A 94 -2.34 1.55 -0.88
CA ILE A 94 -2.45 2.22 -2.17
C ILE A 94 -3.88 2.77 -2.30
N THR A 95 -4.01 4.10 -2.34
CA THR A 95 -5.30 4.80 -2.49
C THR A 95 -5.49 5.39 -3.88
N THR A 96 -4.42 5.52 -4.65
CA THR A 96 -4.48 6.05 -6.01
C THR A 96 -3.53 5.30 -6.90
N VAL A 97 -4.02 4.92 -8.07
CA VAL A 97 -3.24 4.29 -9.14
C VAL A 97 -3.41 5.12 -10.41
N THR A 98 -2.31 5.32 -11.13
CA THR A 98 -2.31 5.94 -12.45
C THR A 98 -1.51 5.07 -13.41
N VAL A 99 -2.13 4.72 -14.54
CA VAL A 99 -1.46 3.96 -15.59
C VAL A 99 -0.47 4.86 -16.32
N VAL A 100 0.77 4.42 -16.43
CA VAL A 100 1.80 5.06 -17.25
C VAL A 100 1.55 4.66 -18.71
N LYS A 101 1.40 5.66 -19.59
CA LYS A 101 1.26 5.46 -21.03
C LYS A 101 2.60 5.19 -21.70
#